data_AF-A0A1F9ZMS3-F1
#
_entry.id   AF-A0A1F9ZMS3-F1
#
_cell.length_a   1.000
_cell.length_b   1.000
_cell.length_c   1.000
_cell.angle_alpha   90.00
_cell.angle_beta   90.00
_cell.angle_gamma   90.00
#
_symmetry.space_group_name_H-M   'P 1'
#
loop_
_entity.id
_entity.type
_entity.pdbx_description
1 polymer ?
#
loop_
_entity_poly.entity_id
_entity_poly.type
_entity_poly.pdbx_seq_one_letter_code
_entity_poly.pdbx_strand_id
1 'polypeptide(L)'
;MKKKINKKRKILWRRVLIIPALILFLVFAFMTLKYKEDQNFLQAINEKIVEMQEQLEEYLNAHQNDALIDQVILEANAMGEGYAYEEALALLVQNPKIQNDARIKERVAYFQNTIDSLVDYDSPVRHLFFHNLIIDPSIAFGEDSHNAAGYNSWNITVYEFKRIIDEMYDRGYVVVDFYDVYEYKEGKYIRKPLKLPEGKIPFIFSIDDMSYPDPKPEDGFARGLTLQDGEILTRVLTADGETLTNDGDIIPILETFIHEHPDFSYKNARGILALSGHAGTLGFRLTNNDEIEAATQVVTALKEKGWIFANHSYSHADGVYYSTSSVAEKIEEDFTKWTTKIGSIAGETELFVAPFGYKLTGDSLQVVKDHGYRAYFIVDRRGDVTVMNGMTFFARVDIDGVSMTKDAAYLSEHFFDVQRVLDPARP
;
A
#
# COMPACT_ATOMS: atom_id res chain seq x y z
N MET A 1 125.24 17.79 -29.06
CA MET A 1 125.26 16.39 -28.52
C MET A 1 124.67 16.47 -27.11
N LYS A 2 123.64 15.76 -26.62
CA LYS A 2 122.96 14.47 -26.85
C LYS A 2 121.44 14.69 -26.64
N LYS A 3 120.56 14.40 -27.60
CA LYS A 3 119.86 13.11 -27.86
C LYS A 3 118.98 12.56 -26.70
N LYS A 4 117.67 12.56 -26.99
CA LYS A 4 116.77 11.38 -26.97
C LYS A 4 116.66 10.59 -25.66
N ILE A 5 115.88 11.08 -24.69
CA ILE A 5 115.14 10.21 -23.76
C ILE A 5 113.79 10.89 -23.49
N ASN A 6 112.69 10.38 -24.09
CA ASN A 6 111.32 10.35 -23.52
C ASN A 6 110.15 10.20 -24.51
N LYS A 7 110.37 10.15 -25.83
CA LYS A 7 109.22 10.04 -26.77
C LYS A 7 108.56 8.65 -26.83
N LYS A 8 109.26 7.57 -26.45
CA LYS A 8 108.70 6.19 -26.48
C LYS A 8 107.88 5.77 -25.25
N ARG A 9 108.07 6.38 -24.07
CA ARG A 9 107.22 6.10 -22.88
C ARG A 9 105.86 6.80 -22.92
N LYS A 10 105.77 7.99 -23.54
CA LYS A 10 104.50 8.75 -23.65
C LYS A 10 103.45 8.12 -24.58
N ILE A 11 103.85 7.33 -25.57
CA ILE A 11 102.93 6.70 -26.53
C ILE A 11 102.36 5.39 -25.97
N LEU A 12 103.12 4.65 -25.16
CA LEU A 12 102.65 3.42 -24.51
C LEU A 12 101.62 3.72 -23.40
N TRP A 13 101.85 4.74 -22.58
CA TRP A 13 100.92 5.14 -21.51
C TRP A 13 99.61 5.76 -22.03
N ARG A 14 99.63 6.42 -23.19
CA ARG A 14 98.40 6.93 -23.82
C ARG A 14 97.49 5.77 -24.28
N ARG A 15 98.02 4.69 -24.85
CA ARG A 15 97.19 3.54 -25.27
C ARG A 15 96.71 2.67 -24.09
N VAL A 16 97.49 2.58 -23.01
CA VAL A 16 97.12 1.85 -21.78
C VAL A 16 96.01 2.55 -20.98
N LEU A 17 95.85 3.86 -21.10
CA LEU A 17 94.76 4.62 -20.45
C LEU A 17 93.53 4.86 -21.35
N ILE A 18 93.73 4.96 -22.67
CA ILE A 18 92.61 5.25 -23.60
C ILE A 18 91.68 4.05 -23.78
N ILE A 19 92.19 2.82 -23.83
CA ILE A 19 91.36 1.63 -24.05
C ILE A 19 90.44 1.34 -22.85
N PRO A 20 90.91 1.35 -21.58
CA PRO A 20 90.02 1.20 -20.42
C PRO A 20 89.00 2.34 -20.30
N ALA A 21 89.38 3.58 -20.64
CA ALA A 21 88.46 4.72 -20.64
C ALA A 21 87.37 4.60 -21.70
N LEU A 22 87.69 4.05 -22.88
CA LEU A 22 86.70 3.77 -23.94
C LEU A 22 85.76 2.62 -23.57
N ILE A 23 86.28 1.57 -22.92
CA ILE A 23 85.45 0.47 -22.39
C ILE A 23 84.52 1.00 -21.28
N LEU A 24 85.03 1.80 -20.35
CA LEU A 24 84.20 2.45 -19.31
C LEU A 24 83.16 3.39 -19.91
N PHE A 25 83.50 4.15 -20.96
CA PHE A 25 82.54 4.99 -21.66
C PHE A 25 81.48 4.16 -22.40
N LEU A 26 81.86 3.06 -23.05
CA LEU A 26 80.92 2.16 -23.72
C LEU A 26 80.03 1.40 -22.73
N VAL A 27 80.58 0.98 -21.58
CA VAL A 27 79.81 0.38 -20.47
C VAL A 27 78.87 1.43 -19.86
N PHE A 28 79.34 2.66 -19.65
CA PHE A 28 78.51 3.75 -19.16
C PHE A 28 77.42 4.15 -20.17
N ALA A 29 77.75 4.23 -21.46
CA ALA A 29 76.80 4.46 -22.55
C ALA A 29 75.78 3.32 -22.67
N PHE A 30 76.21 2.07 -22.52
CA PHE A 30 75.33 0.90 -22.50
C PHE A 30 74.44 0.89 -21.25
N MET A 31 74.96 1.24 -20.07
CA MET A 31 74.19 1.36 -18.84
C MET A 31 73.20 2.53 -18.90
N THR A 32 73.55 3.66 -19.49
CA THR A 32 72.61 4.78 -19.68
C THR A 32 71.55 4.48 -20.74
N LEU A 33 71.91 3.75 -21.81
CA LEU A 33 70.93 3.24 -22.78
C LEU A 33 69.97 2.25 -22.14
N LYS A 34 70.46 1.26 -21.39
CA LYS A 34 69.64 0.27 -20.69
C LYS A 34 68.77 0.92 -19.61
N TYR A 35 69.30 1.87 -18.83
CA TYR A 35 68.52 2.64 -17.86
C TYR A 35 67.40 3.44 -18.53
N LYS A 36 67.67 4.05 -19.70
CA LYS A 36 66.67 4.79 -20.46
C LYS A 36 65.61 3.85 -21.07
N GLU A 37 66.01 2.67 -21.51
CA GLU A 37 65.12 1.61 -22.01
C GLU A 37 64.22 1.08 -20.88
N ASP A 38 64.78 0.83 -19.69
CA ASP A 38 64.05 0.43 -18.48
C ASP A 38 63.07 1.53 -18.01
N GLN A 39 63.46 2.82 -18.06
CA GLN A 39 62.57 3.94 -17.75
C GLN A 39 61.43 4.07 -18.76
N ASN A 40 61.70 3.93 -20.05
CA ASN A 40 60.66 3.93 -21.08
C ASN A 40 59.71 2.73 -20.91
N PHE A 41 60.23 1.56 -20.55
CA PHE A 41 59.44 0.36 -20.28
C PHE A 41 58.53 0.55 -19.05
N LEU A 42 59.05 1.10 -17.95
CA LEU A 42 58.25 1.42 -16.77
C LEU A 42 57.18 2.49 -17.05
N GLN A 43 57.50 3.50 -17.88
CA GLN A 43 56.53 4.50 -18.30
C GLN A 43 55.40 3.87 -19.14
N ALA A 44 55.73 2.99 -20.09
CA ALA A 44 54.74 2.27 -20.89
C ALA A 44 53.86 1.33 -20.02
N ILE A 45 54.42 0.71 -18.97
CA ILE A 45 53.64 -0.07 -18.00
C ILE A 45 52.67 0.84 -17.24
N ASN A 46 53.12 2.00 -16.75
CA ASN A 46 52.26 2.92 -16.00
C ASN A 46 51.12 3.46 -16.87
N GLU A 47 51.39 3.84 -18.12
CA GLU A 47 50.35 4.27 -19.08
C GLU A 47 49.30 3.18 -19.29
N LYS A 48 49.74 1.92 -19.42
CA LYS A 48 48.85 0.77 -19.59
C LYS A 48 48.05 0.42 -18.33
N ILE A 49 48.62 0.65 -17.15
CA ILE A 49 47.88 0.50 -15.87
C ILE A 49 46.78 1.55 -15.78
N VAL A 50 47.06 2.81 -16.13
CA VAL A 50 46.06 3.89 -16.13
C VAL A 50 44.94 3.59 -17.12
N GLU A 51 45.26 3.19 -18.36
CA GLU A 51 44.26 2.80 -19.37
C GLU A 51 43.37 1.65 -18.87
N MET A 52 43.97 0.63 -18.24
CA MET A 52 43.22 -0.51 -17.71
C MET A 52 42.35 -0.14 -16.50
N GLN A 53 42.79 0.83 -15.68
CA GLN A 53 41.98 1.38 -14.59
C GLN A 53 40.79 2.17 -15.11
N GLU A 54 40.99 3.02 -16.13
CA GLU A 54 39.91 3.77 -16.78
C GLU A 54 38.87 2.83 -17.42
N GLN A 55 39.32 1.79 -18.13
CA GLN A 55 38.43 0.77 -18.71
C GLN A 55 37.66 -0.01 -17.63
N LEU A 56 38.30 -0.32 -16.50
CA LEU A 56 37.65 -1.01 -15.39
C LEU A 56 36.61 -0.10 -14.71
N GLU A 57 36.92 1.17 -14.51
CA GLU A 57 35.96 2.15 -13.98
C GLU A 57 34.78 2.36 -14.93
N GLU A 58 35.02 2.46 -16.24
CA GLU A 58 33.95 2.54 -17.25
C GLU A 58 33.06 1.29 -17.22
N TYR A 59 33.66 0.10 -17.15
CA TYR A 59 32.94 -1.17 -17.04
C TYR A 59 32.11 -1.26 -15.74
N LEU A 60 32.69 -0.91 -14.59
CA LEU A 60 32.00 -0.93 -13.30
C LEU A 60 30.85 0.08 -13.28
N ASN A 61 31.06 1.29 -13.80
CA ASN A 61 30.01 2.31 -13.93
C ASN A 61 28.89 1.84 -14.86
N ALA A 62 29.22 1.21 -16.00
CA ALA A 62 28.24 0.67 -16.92
C ALA A 62 27.40 -0.46 -16.26
N HIS A 63 28.04 -1.38 -15.54
CA HIS A 63 27.35 -2.48 -14.86
C HIS A 63 26.47 -1.98 -13.69
N GLN A 64 26.95 -1.00 -12.92
CA GLN A 64 26.15 -0.37 -11.87
C GLN A 64 24.94 0.37 -12.45
N ASN A 65 25.11 1.06 -13.58
CA ASN A 65 24.00 1.71 -14.27
C ASN A 65 23.00 0.69 -14.79
N ASP A 66 23.44 -0.46 -15.29
CA ASP A 66 22.56 -1.51 -15.80
C ASP A 66 21.66 -2.10 -14.70
N ALA A 67 22.26 -2.49 -13.56
CA ALA A 67 21.51 -2.98 -12.40
C ALA A 67 20.53 -1.92 -11.85
N LEU A 68 20.96 -0.65 -11.82
CA LEU A 68 20.10 0.46 -11.43
C LEU A 68 18.94 0.67 -12.41
N ILE A 69 19.18 0.56 -13.72
CA ILE A 69 18.13 0.68 -14.75
C ILE A 69 17.08 -0.40 -14.54
N ASP A 70 17.50 -1.65 -14.36
CA ASP A 70 16.59 -2.77 -14.16
C ASP A 70 15.76 -2.60 -12.89
N GLN A 71 16.38 -2.15 -11.79
CA GLN A 71 15.67 -1.85 -10.54
C GLN A 71 14.64 -0.72 -10.72
N VAL A 72 15.04 0.41 -11.32
CA VAL A 72 14.16 1.56 -11.53
C VAL A 72 12.98 1.21 -12.43
N ILE A 73 13.21 0.41 -13.48
CA ILE A 73 12.13 -0.07 -14.36
C ILE A 73 11.19 -1.02 -13.61
N LEU A 74 11.72 -1.93 -12.78
CA LEU A 74 10.91 -2.84 -11.97
C LEU A 74 10.01 -2.05 -11.00
N GLU A 75 10.57 -1.10 -10.26
CA GLU A 75 9.81 -0.25 -9.33
C GLU A 75 8.77 0.61 -10.06
N ALA A 76 9.13 1.23 -11.18
CA ALA A 76 8.19 2.02 -11.98
C ALA A 76 7.05 1.17 -12.56
N ASN A 77 7.33 -0.07 -12.99
CA ASN A 77 6.30 -0.99 -13.46
C ASN A 77 5.34 -1.37 -12.33
N ALA A 78 5.85 -1.71 -11.14
CA ALA A 78 5.02 -2.02 -9.99
C ALA A 78 4.12 -0.85 -9.57
N MET A 79 4.65 0.39 -9.60
CA MET A 79 3.83 1.60 -9.40
C MET A 79 2.73 1.74 -10.47
N GLY A 80 3.08 1.47 -11.72
CA GLY A 80 2.16 1.52 -12.85
C GLY A 80 1.02 0.49 -12.79
N GLU A 81 1.29 -0.71 -12.28
CA GLU A 81 0.26 -1.74 -12.07
C GLU A 81 -0.85 -1.23 -11.12
N GLY A 82 -0.48 -0.44 -10.11
CA GLY A 82 -1.39 0.23 -9.18
C GLY A 82 -1.78 1.67 -9.57
N TYR A 83 -1.74 2.03 -10.85
CA TYR A 83 -2.16 3.36 -11.37
C TYR A 83 -1.33 4.58 -10.92
N ALA A 84 -0.20 4.38 -10.25
CA ALA A 84 0.72 5.46 -9.86
C ALA A 84 1.63 5.85 -11.05
N TYR A 85 1.02 6.15 -12.20
CA TYR A 85 1.72 6.39 -13.47
C TYR A 85 2.59 7.65 -13.44
N GLU A 86 2.13 8.71 -12.77
CA GLU A 86 2.88 9.97 -12.65
C GLU A 86 4.10 9.78 -11.74
N GLU A 87 3.94 9.02 -10.66
CA GLU A 87 5.01 8.66 -9.73
C GLU A 87 6.04 7.74 -10.42
N ALA A 88 5.58 6.75 -11.20
CA ALA A 88 6.43 5.90 -12.02
C ALA A 88 7.24 6.70 -13.05
N LEU A 89 6.59 7.65 -13.74
CA LEU A 89 7.26 8.55 -14.68
C LEU A 89 8.31 9.41 -13.99
N ALA A 90 7.98 9.98 -12.83
CA ALA A 90 8.90 10.80 -12.04
C ALA A 90 10.13 10.01 -11.60
N LEU A 91 9.96 8.75 -11.16
CA LEU A 91 11.05 7.86 -10.78
C LEU A 91 12.02 7.61 -11.94
N LEU A 92 11.50 7.33 -13.15
CA LEU A 92 12.30 7.03 -14.34
C LEU A 92 13.19 8.21 -14.80
N VAL A 93 12.72 9.44 -14.61
CA VAL A 93 13.44 10.65 -15.05
C VAL A 93 14.28 11.29 -13.94
N GLN A 94 14.19 10.80 -12.71
CA GLN A 94 14.86 11.39 -11.55
C GLN A 94 16.39 11.30 -11.65
N ASN A 95 16.93 10.20 -12.20
CA ASN A 95 18.36 9.94 -12.20
C ASN A 95 19.01 10.26 -13.57
N PRO A 96 19.84 11.32 -13.66
CA PRO A 96 20.42 11.75 -14.93
C PRO A 96 21.45 10.77 -15.52
N LYS A 97 21.95 9.81 -14.74
CA LYS A 97 22.90 8.79 -15.23
C LYS A 97 22.25 7.77 -16.15
N ILE A 98 20.96 7.49 -15.95
CA ILE A 98 20.23 6.43 -16.65
C ILE A 98 19.21 6.96 -17.68
N GLN A 99 18.83 8.25 -17.59
CA GLN A 99 17.78 8.87 -18.43
C GLN A 99 18.01 8.72 -19.95
N ASN A 100 19.25 8.53 -20.38
CA ASN A 100 19.59 8.39 -21.79
C ASN A 100 19.51 6.96 -22.32
N ASP A 101 19.40 5.97 -21.44
CA ASP A 101 19.23 4.56 -21.79
C ASP A 101 17.94 4.35 -22.58
N ALA A 102 17.99 3.48 -23.59
CA ALA A 102 16.85 3.23 -24.48
C ALA A 102 15.67 2.60 -23.73
N ARG A 103 15.91 1.71 -22.75
CA ARG A 103 14.86 1.05 -21.95
C ARG A 103 14.13 2.06 -21.07
N ILE A 104 14.87 2.99 -20.46
CA ILE A 104 14.29 4.09 -19.67
C ILE A 104 13.43 4.98 -20.57
N LYS A 105 13.93 5.40 -21.74
CA LYS A 105 13.17 6.23 -22.70
C LYS A 105 11.89 5.54 -23.18
N GLU A 106 11.97 4.24 -23.47
CA GLU A 106 10.80 3.44 -23.84
C GLU A 106 9.74 3.44 -22.73
N ARG A 107 10.17 3.22 -21.48
CA ARG A 107 9.26 3.19 -20.33
C ARG A 107 8.67 4.55 -20.00
N VAL A 108 9.45 5.62 -20.13
CA VAL A 108 8.97 7.01 -20.04
C VAL A 108 7.88 7.28 -21.08
N ALA A 109 8.11 6.88 -22.34
CA ALA A 109 7.11 7.04 -23.39
C ALA A 109 5.85 6.22 -23.12
N TYR A 110 5.98 4.99 -22.61
CA TYR A 110 4.85 4.16 -22.20
C TYR A 110 3.99 4.85 -21.13
N PHE A 111 4.58 5.33 -20.04
CA PHE A 111 3.81 5.98 -18.96
C PHE A 111 3.22 7.32 -19.39
N GLN A 112 3.94 8.12 -20.18
CA GLN A 112 3.38 9.36 -20.74
C GLN A 112 2.15 9.08 -21.61
N ASN A 113 2.25 8.12 -22.53
CA ASN A 113 1.11 7.73 -23.37
C ASN A 113 -0.06 7.18 -22.53
N THR A 114 0.25 6.45 -21.45
CA THR A 114 -0.77 5.91 -20.53
C THR A 114 -1.50 7.05 -19.82
N ILE A 115 -0.78 8.01 -19.24
CA ILE A 115 -1.33 9.21 -18.59
C ILE A 115 -2.20 10.00 -19.58
N ASP A 116 -1.71 10.20 -20.80
CA ASP A 116 -2.41 10.95 -21.84
C ASP A 116 -3.69 10.23 -22.32
N SER A 117 -3.79 8.91 -22.13
CA SER A 117 -4.95 8.08 -22.48
C SER A 117 -6.02 7.99 -21.38
N LEU A 118 -5.74 8.44 -20.16
CA LEU A 118 -6.70 8.38 -19.06
C LEU A 118 -7.92 9.25 -19.33
N VAL A 119 -9.09 8.74 -18.98
CA VAL A 119 -10.37 9.43 -19.16
C VAL A 119 -10.91 9.93 -17.82
N ASP A 120 -11.61 11.06 -17.85
CA ASP A 120 -12.30 11.57 -16.67
C ASP A 120 -13.46 10.64 -16.28
N TYR A 121 -13.55 10.28 -15.00
CA TYR A 121 -14.67 9.51 -14.47
C TYR A 121 -15.71 10.47 -13.87
N ASP A 122 -16.76 10.79 -14.63
CA ASP A 122 -17.77 11.77 -14.22
C ASP A 122 -18.97 11.17 -13.47
N SER A 123 -19.16 9.85 -13.54
CA SER A 123 -20.26 9.15 -12.85
C SER A 123 -20.09 9.15 -11.33
N PRO A 124 -21.15 8.91 -10.53
CA PRO A 124 -21.03 8.77 -9.09
C PRO A 124 -20.03 7.66 -8.71
N VAL A 125 -19.21 7.91 -7.68
CA VAL A 125 -18.39 6.89 -7.03
C VAL A 125 -19.23 6.26 -5.93
N ARG A 126 -19.58 4.98 -6.05
CA ARG A 126 -20.39 4.28 -5.06
C ARG A 126 -19.53 3.88 -3.86
N HIS A 127 -20.10 3.93 -2.67
CA HIS A 127 -19.48 3.45 -1.44
C HIS A 127 -20.18 2.16 -1.01
N LEU A 128 -19.50 1.03 -1.13
CA LEU A 128 -19.99 -0.28 -0.69
C LEU A 128 -19.47 -0.59 0.71
N PHE A 129 -20.32 -1.13 1.57
CA PHE A 129 -19.89 -1.57 2.89
C PHE A 129 -20.37 -2.98 3.24
N PHE A 130 -19.57 -3.62 4.08
CA PHE A 130 -19.71 -4.99 4.50
C PHE A 130 -19.59 -5.08 6.01
N HIS A 131 -20.04 -6.20 6.58
CA HIS A 131 -19.75 -6.60 7.95
C HIS A 131 -18.79 -7.79 7.93
N ASN A 132 -18.32 -8.21 9.10
CA ASN A 132 -17.52 -9.43 9.27
C ASN A 132 -18.19 -10.64 8.61
N LEU A 133 -17.36 -11.52 8.05
CA LEU A 133 -17.83 -12.65 7.25
C LEU A 133 -18.21 -13.86 8.11
N ILE A 134 -19.21 -14.62 7.62
CA ILE A 134 -19.47 -15.98 8.08
C ILE A 134 -18.40 -16.90 7.46
N ILE A 135 -17.56 -17.51 8.30
CA ILE A 135 -16.51 -18.44 7.89
C ILE A 135 -17.10 -19.83 7.68
N ASP A 136 -17.91 -20.29 8.63
CA ASP A 136 -18.54 -21.60 8.61
C ASP A 136 -20.07 -21.47 8.60
N PRO A 137 -20.69 -21.50 7.40
CA PRO A 137 -22.14 -21.45 7.27
C PRO A 137 -22.87 -22.60 7.98
N SER A 138 -22.22 -23.77 8.13
CA SER A 138 -22.85 -24.93 8.77
C SER A 138 -23.03 -24.73 10.27
N ILE A 139 -22.13 -23.96 10.90
CA ILE A 139 -22.27 -23.53 12.29
C ILE A 139 -23.20 -22.32 12.36
N ALA A 140 -22.97 -21.28 11.55
CA ALA A 140 -23.72 -20.03 11.62
C ALA A 140 -25.21 -20.20 11.33
N PHE A 141 -25.59 -21.15 10.47
CA PHE A 141 -26.99 -21.47 10.12
C PHE A 141 -27.47 -22.80 10.71
N GLY A 142 -26.65 -23.45 11.55
CA GLY A 142 -26.96 -24.73 12.18
C GLY A 142 -28.01 -24.62 13.29
N GLU A 143 -28.45 -25.78 13.80
CA GLU A 143 -29.48 -25.87 14.84
C GLU A 143 -29.07 -25.20 16.16
N ASP A 144 -27.78 -25.23 16.48
CA ASP A 144 -27.20 -24.65 17.71
C ASP A 144 -26.79 -23.17 17.55
N SER A 145 -27.04 -22.57 16.38
CA SER A 145 -26.71 -21.16 16.13
C SER A 145 -27.49 -20.23 17.05
N HIS A 146 -26.80 -19.29 17.69
CA HIS A 146 -27.44 -18.31 18.57
C HIS A 146 -28.39 -17.37 17.80
N ASN A 147 -28.14 -17.10 16.51
CA ASN A 147 -28.92 -16.14 15.74
C ASN A 147 -28.86 -16.36 14.21
N ALA A 148 -29.13 -17.59 13.75
CA ALA A 148 -29.09 -17.94 12.32
C ALA A 148 -29.86 -16.94 11.41
N ALA A 149 -31.06 -16.51 11.82
CA ALA A 149 -31.86 -15.57 11.05
C ALA A 149 -31.22 -14.16 10.95
N GLY A 150 -30.62 -13.68 12.04
CA GLY A 150 -29.90 -12.41 12.06
C GLY A 150 -28.62 -12.48 11.24
N TYR A 151 -27.83 -13.54 11.39
CA TYR A 151 -26.62 -13.76 10.61
C TYR A 151 -26.93 -13.86 9.12
N ASN A 152 -28.00 -14.57 8.73
CA ASN A 152 -28.42 -14.64 7.34
C ASN A 152 -28.92 -13.28 6.81
N SER A 153 -29.34 -12.36 7.68
CA SER A 153 -29.81 -11.04 7.27
C SER A 153 -28.64 -10.06 7.06
N TRP A 154 -27.72 -9.99 8.02
CA TRP A 154 -26.76 -8.89 8.13
C TRP A 154 -25.34 -9.24 7.70
N ASN A 155 -25.08 -10.51 7.41
CA ASN A 155 -23.76 -11.00 7.00
C ASN A 155 -23.83 -11.71 5.65
N ILE A 156 -22.66 -11.78 5.03
CA ILE A 156 -22.37 -12.66 3.89
C ILE A 156 -21.29 -13.65 4.30
N THR A 157 -21.13 -14.73 3.54
CA THR A 157 -20.10 -15.74 3.81
C THR A 157 -18.76 -15.36 3.18
N VAL A 158 -17.67 -16.01 3.63
CA VAL A 158 -16.35 -15.91 2.97
C VAL A 158 -16.45 -16.31 1.49
N TYR A 159 -17.25 -17.33 1.18
CA TYR A 159 -17.50 -17.79 -0.19
C TYR A 159 -18.15 -16.68 -1.05
N GLU A 160 -19.17 -16.01 -0.53
CA GLU A 160 -19.84 -14.91 -1.21
C GLU A 160 -18.91 -13.73 -1.43
N PHE A 161 -18.17 -13.31 -0.39
CA PHE A 161 -17.30 -12.15 -0.47
C PHE A 161 -16.24 -12.29 -1.56
N LYS A 162 -15.55 -13.44 -1.62
CA LYS A 162 -14.56 -13.72 -2.66
C LYS A 162 -15.14 -13.63 -4.06
N ARG A 163 -16.31 -14.24 -4.27
CA ARG A 163 -16.97 -14.21 -5.58
C ARG A 163 -17.50 -12.83 -5.96
N ILE A 164 -17.90 -12.04 -4.96
CA ILE A 164 -18.29 -10.64 -5.16
C ILE A 164 -17.10 -9.83 -5.63
N ILE A 165 -15.95 -9.92 -4.97
CA ILE A 165 -14.75 -9.16 -5.37
C ILE A 165 -14.22 -9.63 -6.73
N ASP A 166 -14.21 -10.94 -7.01
CA ASP A 166 -13.85 -11.50 -8.32
C ASP A 166 -14.74 -10.92 -9.43
N GLU A 167 -16.06 -10.97 -9.26
CA GLU A 167 -17.00 -10.51 -10.28
C GLU A 167 -16.96 -8.98 -10.45
N MET A 168 -16.75 -8.24 -9.37
CA MET A 168 -16.53 -6.80 -9.43
C MET A 168 -15.24 -6.48 -10.21
N TYR A 169 -14.14 -7.18 -9.93
CA TYR A 169 -12.88 -7.00 -10.65
C TYR A 169 -13.03 -7.31 -12.16
N ASP A 170 -13.69 -8.42 -12.51
CA ASP A 170 -14.00 -8.79 -13.90
C ASP A 170 -14.85 -7.73 -14.63
N ARG A 171 -15.71 -7.02 -13.90
CA ARG A 171 -16.54 -5.91 -14.40
C ARG A 171 -15.80 -4.56 -14.44
N GLY A 172 -14.51 -4.55 -14.09
CA GLY A 172 -13.66 -3.36 -14.14
C GLY A 172 -13.68 -2.50 -12.89
N TYR A 173 -14.23 -2.98 -11.77
CA TYR A 173 -14.23 -2.22 -10.52
C TYR A 173 -12.83 -2.08 -9.94
N VAL A 174 -12.56 -0.91 -9.33
CA VAL A 174 -11.29 -0.56 -8.70
C VAL A 174 -11.58 0.15 -7.37
N VAL A 175 -10.91 -0.28 -6.30
CA VAL A 175 -10.97 0.39 -4.99
C VAL A 175 -10.24 1.73 -5.08
N VAL A 176 -10.89 2.80 -4.62
CA VAL A 176 -10.30 4.13 -4.49
C VAL A 176 -10.36 4.63 -3.06
N ASP A 177 -9.34 5.40 -2.66
CA ASP A 177 -9.29 6.03 -1.35
C ASP A 177 -10.32 7.15 -1.25
N PHE A 178 -10.96 7.30 -0.08
CA PHE A 178 -11.94 8.38 0.15
C PHE A 178 -11.36 9.77 -0.14
N TYR A 179 -10.09 10.00 0.23
CA TYR A 179 -9.37 11.26 0.03
C TYR A 179 -8.84 11.45 -1.40
N ASP A 180 -8.81 10.39 -2.20
CA ASP A 180 -8.59 10.51 -3.64
C ASP A 180 -9.83 11.04 -4.34
N VAL A 181 -11.02 10.69 -3.86
CA VAL A 181 -12.31 11.08 -4.44
C VAL A 181 -12.84 12.40 -3.89
N TYR A 182 -12.61 12.69 -2.61
CA TYR A 182 -13.19 13.84 -1.93
C TYR A 182 -12.13 14.66 -1.18
N GLU A 183 -12.29 15.99 -1.20
CA GLU A 183 -11.50 16.91 -0.38
C GLU A 183 -12.42 17.83 0.43
N TYR A 184 -12.03 18.14 1.66
CA TYR A 184 -12.77 19.08 2.50
C TYR A 184 -12.36 20.53 2.19
N LYS A 185 -13.29 21.33 1.64
CA LYS A 185 -13.08 22.75 1.32
C LYS A 185 -14.31 23.57 1.69
N GLU A 186 -14.08 24.75 2.28
CA GLU A 186 -15.13 25.74 2.57
C GLU A 186 -16.31 25.16 3.39
N GLY A 187 -16.02 24.28 4.34
CA GLY A 187 -17.04 23.73 5.25
C GLY A 187 -17.79 22.49 4.74
N LYS A 188 -17.42 21.92 3.59
CA LYS A 188 -18.03 20.72 3.02
C LYS A 188 -17.01 19.85 2.27
N TYR A 189 -17.33 18.58 2.03
CA TYR A 189 -16.57 17.80 1.05
C TYR A 189 -17.02 18.14 -0.37
N ILE A 190 -16.04 18.24 -1.27
CA ILE A 190 -16.25 18.38 -2.70
C ILE A 190 -15.55 17.23 -3.43
N ARG A 191 -16.14 16.81 -4.55
CA ARG A 191 -15.59 15.74 -5.38
C ARG A 191 -14.38 16.25 -6.17
N LYS A 192 -13.27 15.53 -6.10
CA LYS A 192 -12.06 15.77 -6.90
C LYS A 192 -12.24 15.17 -8.30
N PRO A 193 -11.61 15.76 -9.34
CA PRO A 193 -11.45 15.08 -10.61
C PRO A 193 -10.71 13.75 -10.41
N LEU A 194 -11.21 12.69 -11.03
CA LEU A 194 -10.61 11.37 -10.99
C LEU A 194 -10.45 10.87 -12.42
N LYS A 195 -9.24 10.45 -12.76
CA LYS A 195 -8.90 9.93 -14.09
C LYS A 195 -8.47 8.48 -13.97
N LEU A 196 -9.01 7.64 -14.84
CA LEU A 196 -8.78 6.21 -14.87
C LEU A 196 -8.62 5.72 -16.30
N PRO A 197 -8.02 4.54 -16.53
CA PRO A 197 -8.12 3.88 -17.82
C PRO A 197 -9.58 3.65 -18.22
N GLU A 198 -9.86 3.72 -19.51
CA GLU A 198 -11.21 3.51 -20.03
C GLU A 198 -11.77 2.15 -19.58
N GLY A 199 -13.03 2.15 -19.12
CA GLY A 199 -13.73 0.96 -18.64
C GLY A 199 -13.53 0.63 -17.16
N LYS A 200 -12.60 1.29 -16.44
CA LYS A 200 -12.46 1.11 -14.99
C LYS A 200 -13.52 1.90 -14.22
N ILE A 201 -14.05 1.30 -13.15
CA ILE A 201 -15.17 1.82 -12.34
C ILE A 201 -14.72 1.96 -10.88
N PRO A 202 -14.49 3.18 -10.36
CA PRO A 202 -14.06 3.38 -8.99
C PRO A 202 -15.18 3.16 -7.98
N PHE A 203 -14.84 2.58 -6.83
CA PHE A 203 -15.72 2.51 -5.67
C PHE A 203 -14.94 2.67 -4.36
N ILE A 204 -15.61 3.20 -3.34
CA ILE A 204 -15.09 3.28 -1.97
C ILE A 204 -15.57 2.05 -1.21
N PHE A 205 -14.69 1.48 -0.40
CA PHE A 205 -14.93 0.28 0.39
C PHE A 205 -14.92 0.61 1.88
N SER A 206 -15.86 0.07 2.67
CA SER A 206 -15.74 0.08 4.14
C SER A 206 -16.22 -1.20 4.82
N ILE A 207 -15.74 -1.40 6.04
CA ILE A 207 -16.16 -2.49 6.92
C ILE A 207 -16.69 -1.90 8.22
N ASP A 208 -17.90 -2.31 8.59
CA ASP A 208 -18.58 -1.84 9.80
C ASP A 208 -18.33 -2.77 10.99
N ASP A 209 -18.67 -2.28 12.20
CA ASP A 209 -18.45 -2.88 13.53
C ASP A 209 -17.00 -3.11 13.96
N MET A 210 -16.24 -3.93 13.22
CA MET A 210 -14.86 -4.31 13.50
C MET A 210 -14.56 -4.64 14.99
N SER A 211 -15.53 -5.17 15.75
CA SER A 211 -15.43 -5.36 17.21
C SER A 211 -15.29 -6.82 17.65
N TYR A 212 -15.69 -7.78 16.82
CA TYR A 212 -15.60 -9.23 17.07
C TYR A 212 -16.13 -9.65 18.47
N PRO A 213 -17.43 -9.43 18.77
CA PRO A 213 -17.99 -9.67 20.09
C PRO A 213 -18.15 -11.17 20.40
N ASP A 214 -17.83 -11.58 21.62
CA ASP A 214 -18.14 -12.93 22.16
C ASP A 214 -19.65 -13.00 22.49
N PRO A 215 -20.41 -14.07 22.19
CA PRO A 215 -20.02 -15.42 21.75
C PRO A 215 -19.97 -15.63 20.22
N LYS A 216 -20.08 -14.58 19.39
CA LYS A 216 -20.11 -14.74 17.91
C LYS A 216 -19.02 -15.65 17.33
N PRO A 217 -17.78 -15.74 17.88
CA PRO A 217 -16.78 -16.64 17.33
C PRO A 217 -17.09 -18.12 17.46
N GLU A 218 -18.00 -18.51 18.36
CA GLU A 218 -18.50 -19.88 18.46
C GLU A 218 -19.58 -20.18 17.40
N ASP A 219 -20.09 -19.16 16.71
CA ASP A 219 -21.12 -19.25 15.66
C ASP A 219 -20.54 -19.26 14.24
N GLY A 220 -19.28 -19.67 14.05
CA GLY A 220 -18.67 -19.75 12.73
C GLY A 220 -18.16 -18.40 12.18
N PHE A 221 -17.84 -17.44 13.07
CA PHE A 221 -17.20 -16.17 12.71
C PHE A 221 -15.75 -16.09 13.19
N ALA A 222 -15.02 -15.11 12.67
CA ALA A 222 -13.70 -14.74 13.16
C ALA A 222 -13.71 -14.27 14.63
N ARG A 223 -12.59 -14.48 15.34
CA ARG A 223 -12.31 -13.95 16.69
C ARG A 223 -11.71 -12.54 16.69
N GLY A 224 -11.13 -12.13 15.58
CA GLY A 224 -10.43 -10.86 15.45
C GLY A 224 -9.24 -10.97 14.54
N LEU A 225 -8.45 -9.89 14.51
CA LEU A 225 -7.21 -9.82 13.78
C LEU A 225 -6.02 -10.11 14.71
N THR A 226 -4.88 -10.42 14.11
CA THR A 226 -3.58 -10.43 14.75
C THR A 226 -2.50 -10.04 13.73
N LEU A 227 -1.30 -9.75 14.21
CA LEU A 227 -0.13 -9.48 13.38
C LEU A 227 0.90 -10.58 13.63
N GLN A 228 1.32 -11.28 12.58
CA GLN A 228 2.37 -12.29 12.64
C GLN A 228 3.34 -12.08 11.47
N ASP A 229 4.63 -11.91 11.76
CA ASP A 229 5.68 -11.72 10.76
C ASP A 229 5.42 -10.60 9.75
N GLY A 230 4.73 -9.53 10.18
CA GLY A 230 4.34 -8.40 9.34
C GLY A 230 3.04 -8.58 8.56
N GLU A 231 2.44 -9.78 8.61
CA GLU A 231 1.17 -10.09 7.96
C GLU A 231 -0.01 -9.99 8.92
N ILE A 232 -1.10 -9.39 8.43
CA ILE A 232 -2.35 -9.27 9.18
C ILE A 232 -3.15 -10.53 8.91
N LEU A 233 -3.44 -11.29 9.97
CA LEU A 233 -4.14 -12.57 9.88
C LEU A 233 -5.42 -12.54 10.72
N THR A 234 -6.39 -13.35 10.31
CA THR A 234 -7.62 -13.58 11.06
C THR A 234 -7.39 -14.71 12.07
N ARG A 235 -7.78 -14.48 13.33
CA ARG A 235 -7.91 -15.50 14.37
C ARG A 235 -9.25 -16.22 14.21
N VAL A 236 -9.24 -17.54 14.14
CA VAL A 236 -10.44 -18.37 13.94
C VAL A 236 -10.47 -19.50 14.95
N LEU A 237 -11.63 -19.78 15.53
CA LEU A 237 -11.82 -20.95 16.40
C LEU A 237 -12.19 -22.17 15.55
N THR A 238 -11.46 -23.26 15.74
CA THR A 238 -11.73 -24.57 15.12
C THR A 238 -11.96 -25.62 16.19
N ALA A 239 -12.34 -26.84 15.80
CA ALA A 239 -12.48 -27.98 16.72
C ALA A 239 -11.17 -28.30 17.48
N ASP A 240 -10.01 -28.01 16.87
CA ASP A 240 -8.68 -28.25 17.45
C ASP A 240 -8.16 -27.05 18.28
N GLY A 241 -8.92 -25.95 18.36
CA GLY A 241 -8.55 -24.71 19.04
C GLY A 241 -8.43 -23.51 18.09
N GLU A 242 -7.84 -22.43 18.59
CA GLU A 242 -7.65 -21.20 17.81
C GLU A 242 -6.49 -21.35 16.80
N THR A 243 -6.71 -20.90 15.57
CA THR A 243 -5.73 -20.88 14.48
C THR A 243 -5.70 -19.53 13.78
N LEU A 244 -4.66 -19.30 12.96
CA LEU A 244 -4.48 -18.08 12.16
C LEU A 244 -4.65 -18.41 10.67
N THR A 245 -5.31 -17.53 9.94
CA THR A 245 -5.52 -17.69 8.49
C THR A 245 -5.61 -16.33 7.80
N ASN A 246 -5.14 -16.25 6.55
CA ASN A 246 -5.39 -15.10 5.67
C ASN A 246 -6.75 -15.18 4.97
N ASP A 247 -7.57 -16.18 5.30
CA ASP A 247 -8.81 -16.50 4.60
C ASP A 247 -10.07 -16.44 5.49
N GLY A 248 -9.96 -15.80 6.65
CA GLY A 248 -11.02 -15.84 7.66
C GLY A 248 -11.94 -14.62 7.68
N ASP A 249 -11.50 -13.47 7.17
CA ASP A 249 -12.33 -12.26 7.15
C ASP A 249 -11.84 -11.30 6.08
N ILE A 250 -12.58 -10.22 5.85
CA ILE A 250 -12.38 -9.28 4.74
C ILE A 250 -10.94 -8.78 4.61
N ILE A 251 -10.31 -8.33 5.71
CA ILE A 251 -9.01 -7.64 5.62
C ILE A 251 -7.93 -8.55 5.03
N PRO A 252 -7.62 -9.73 5.59
CA PRO A 252 -6.58 -10.58 5.01
C PRO A 252 -6.93 -11.12 3.61
N ILE A 253 -8.22 -11.35 3.33
CA ILE A 253 -8.68 -11.77 1.99
C ILE A 253 -8.42 -10.66 0.98
N LEU A 254 -8.77 -9.41 1.31
CA LEU A 254 -8.57 -8.26 0.43
C LEU A 254 -7.08 -7.93 0.24
N GLU A 255 -6.25 -8.05 1.28
CA GLU A 255 -4.80 -7.89 1.16
C GLU A 255 -4.20 -8.94 0.21
N THR A 256 -4.64 -10.20 0.31
CA THR A 256 -4.24 -11.27 -0.61
C THR A 256 -4.69 -10.95 -2.04
N PHE A 257 -5.94 -10.53 -2.20
CA PHE A 257 -6.50 -10.19 -3.52
C PHE A 257 -5.78 -9.01 -4.18
N ILE A 258 -5.48 -7.93 -3.44
CA ILE A 258 -4.74 -6.77 -3.97
C ILE A 258 -3.29 -7.16 -4.30
N HIS A 259 -2.67 -8.05 -3.53
CA HIS A 259 -1.33 -8.55 -3.85
C HIS A 259 -1.29 -9.31 -5.19
N GLU A 260 -2.31 -10.13 -5.46
CA GLU A 260 -2.44 -10.90 -6.70
C GLU A 260 -2.95 -10.04 -7.88
N HIS A 261 -3.74 -8.99 -7.58
CA HIS A 261 -4.37 -8.07 -8.52
C HIS A 261 -4.06 -6.61 -8.15
N PRO A 262 -2.83 -6.13 -8.34
CA PRO A 262 -2.45 -4.75 -7.98
C PRO A 262 -3.30 -3.69 -8.69
N ASP A 263 -3.83 -4.00 -9.87
CA ASP A 263 -4.72 -3.10 -10.62
C ASP A 263 -6.19 -3.11 -10.12
N PHE A 264 -6.51 -3.84 -9.04
CA PHE A 264 -7.76 -3.66 -8.30
C PHE A 264 -7.70 -2.47 -7.32
N SER A 265 -6.50 -1.99 -6.99
CA SER A 265 -6.28 -0.93 -6.00
C SER A 265 -5.70 0.32 -6.66
N TYR A 266 -6.48 1.39 -6.73
CA TYR A 266 -6.02 2.66 -7.27
C TYR A 266 -5.03 3.32 -6.30
N LYS A 267 -3.79 3.53 -6.73
CA LYS A 267 -2.72 4.14 -5.94
C LYS A 267 -2.56 3.51 -4.56
N ASN A 268 -2.66 2.17 -4.49
CA ASN A 268 -2.51 1.41 -3.25
C ASN A 268 -3.63 1.76 -2.22
N ALA A 269 -4.82 2.15 -2.68
CA ALA A 269 -5.99 2.40 -1.84
C ALA A 269 -6.53 1.12 -1.18
N ARG A 270 -6.85 1.22 0.11
CA ARG A 270 -7.64 0.24 0.88
C ARG A 270 -8.99 0.86 1.23
N GLY A 271 -9.73 0.24 2.14
CA GLY A 271 -11.00 0.77 2.63
C GLY A 271 -10.92 1.58 3.90
N ILE A 272 -12.11 1.93 4.37
CA ILE A 272 -12.36 2.54 5.67
C ILE A 272 -12.78 1.44 6.66
N LEU A 273 -12.10 1.37 7.80
CA LEU A 273 -12.46 0.52 8.93
C LEU A 273 -13.26 1.34 9.93
N ALA A 274 -14.56 1.06 10.04
CA ALA A 274 -15.44 1.70 10.99
C ALA A 274 -15.31 0.99 12.35
N LEU A 275 -14.50 1.55 13.24
CA LEU A 275 -14.18 0.91 14.51
C LEU A 275 -15.26 1.18 15.54
N SER A 276 -15.82 0.11 16.11
CA SER A 276 -16.63 0.18 17.31
C SER A 276 -15.85 -0.19 18.58
N GLY A 277 -16.39 0.20 19.74
CA GLY A 277 -15.96 -0.27 21.07
C GLY A 277 -16.91 -1.28 21.72
N HIS A 278 -17.99 -1.71 21.04
CA HIS A 278 -19.11 -2.47 21.63
C HIS A 278 -18.69 -3.76 22.35
N ALA A 279 -17.56 -4.33 21.95
CA ALA A 279 -16.89 -5.41 22.68
C ALA A 279 -15.36 -5.27 22.57
N GLY A 280 -14.85 -4.05 22.59
CA GLY A 280 -13.49 -3.76 22.12
C GLY A 280 -13.43 -3.62 20.60
N THR A 281 -12.23 -3.69 20.02
CA THR A 281 -11.98 -3.37 18.61
C THR A 281 -10.92 -4.29 18.01
N LEU A 282 -11.07 -4.64 16.74
CA LEU A 282 -10.25 -5.60 15.99
C LEU A 282 -10.12 -6.99 16.67
N GLY A 283 -11.02 -7.29 17.62
CA GLY A 283 -11.00 -8.49 18.46
C GLY A 283 -10.09 -8.41 19.69
N PHE A 284 -9.67 -7.22 20.09
CA PHE A 284 -8.99 -6.94 21.36
C PHE A 284 -9.96 -6.28 22.34
N ARG A 285 -10.02 -6.75 23.59
CA ARG A 285 -10.95 -6.19 24.59
C ARG A 285 -10.44 -4.89 25.22
N LEU A 286 -9.15 -4.58 25.03
CA LEU A 286 -8.47 -3.37 25.52
C LEU A 286 -8.57 -3.22 27.05
N THR A 287 -8.54 -4.34 27.77
CA THR A 287 -8.71 -4.37 29.23
C THR A 287 -7.39 -4.29 29.98
N ASN A 288 -6.27 -4.58 29.30
CA ASN A 288 -4.93 -4.55 29.84
C ASN A 288 -3.93 -4.02 28.80
N ASN A 289 -2.71 -3.73 29.24
CA ASN A 289 -1.69 -3.11 28.39
C ASN A 289 -1.23 -4.01 27.24
N ASP A 290 -1.16 -5.33 27.45
CA ASP A 290 -0.71 -6.27 26.42
C ASP A 290 -1.71 -6.31 25.25
N GLU A 291 -3.01 -6.31 25.54
CA GLU A 291 -4.06 -6.18 24.50
C GLU A 291 -3.99 -4.84 23.76
N ILE A 292 -3.74 -3.74 24.48
CA ILE A 292 -3.63 -2.39 23.88
C ILE A 292 -2.41 -2.32 22.97
N GLU A 293 -1.27 -2.88 23.38
CA GLU A 293 -0.05 -2.94 22.58
C GLU A 293 -0.27 -3.77 21.32
N ALA A 294 -0.83 -4.97 21.44
CA ALA A 294 -1.14 -5.81 20.29
C ALA A 294 -2.13 -5.15 19.31
N ALA A 295 -3.18 -4.51 19.82
CA ALA A 295 -4.12 -3.76 18.98
C ALA A 295 -3.44 -2.59 18.26
N THR A 296 -2.52 -1.89 18.95
CA THR A 296 -1.77 -0.77 18.39
C THR A 296 -0.83 -1.23 17.27
N GLN A 297 -0.20 -2.39 17.41
CA GLN A 297 0.63 -3.00 16.36
C GLN A 297 -0.20 -3.34 15.12
N VAL A 298 -1.37 -3.97 15.29
CA VAL A 298 -2.28 -4.26 14.18
C VAL A 298 -2.76 -2.98 13.50
N VAL A 299 -3.17 -1.96 14.26
CA VAL A 299 -3.57 -0.65 13.71
C VAL A 299 -2.42 0.00 12.93
N THR A 300 -1.19 -0.08 13.44
CA THR A 300 -0.01 0.48 12.76
C THR A 300 0.21 -0.20 11.42
N ALA A 301 0.19 -1.54 11.39
CA ALA A 301 0.32 -2.31 10.15
C ALA A 301 -0.80 -2.00 9.15
N LEU A 302 -2.05 -1.84 9.62
CA LEU A 302 -3.18 -1.42 8.79
C LEU A 302 -2.95 -0.03 8.17
N LYS A 303 -2.45 0.94 8.95
CA LYS A 303 -2.13 2.29 8.45
C LYS A 303 -1.01 2.27 7.42
N GLU A 304 0.04 1.49 7.65
CA GLU A 304 1.17 1.35 6.73
C GLU A 304 0.73 0.74 5.39
N LYS A 305 -0.26 -0.16 5.44
CA LYS A 305 -0.98 -0.67 4.27
C LYS A 305 -2.10 0.28 3.80
N GLY A 306 -2.20 1.52 4.25
CA GLY A 306 -3.15 2.49 3.70
C GLY A 306 -4.63 2.31 4.09
N TRP A 307 -4.95 1.54 5.13
CA TRP A 307 -6.32 1.53 5.69
C TRP A 307 -6.61 2.83 6.44
N ILE A 308 -7.82 3.36 6.24
CA ILE A 308 -8.33 4.54 6.95
C ILE A 308 -9.26 4.10 8.08
N PHE A 309 -9.29 4.85 9.18
CA PHE A 309 -10.17 4.56 10.32
C PHE A 309 -11.29 5.59 10.43
N ALA A 310 -12.48 5.11 10.75
CA ALA A 310 -13.64 5.94 11.07
C ALA A 310 -14.21 5.58 12.44
N ASN A 311 -14.84 6.55 13.08
CA ASN A 311 -15.59 6.30 14.31
C ASN A 311 -16.93 5.63 13.96
N HIS A 312 -17.19 4.46 14.54
CA HIS A 312 -18.46 3.75 14.44
C HIS A 312 -19.15 3.56 15.81
N SER A 313 -19.09 4.61 16.62
CA SER A 313 -19.48 4.68 18.03
C SER A 313 -18.71 3.75 18.97
N TYR A 314 -18.63 4.10 20.25
CA TYR A 314 -18.13 3.19 21.27
C TYR A 314 -19.14 2.10 21.59
N SER A 315 -20.41 2.44 21.81
CA SER A 315 -21.40 1.47 22.31
C SER A 315 -22.13 0.67 21.24
N HIS A 316 -22.17 1.14 20.00
CA HIS A 316 -23.01 0.61 18.91
C HIS A 316 -24.46 0.33 19.37
N ALA A 317 -24.98 1.15 20.27
CA ALA A 317 -26.24 0.87 20.94
C ALA A 317 -27.43 1.53 20.23
N ASP A 318 -28.44 0.73 19.90
CA ASP A 318 -29.74 1.19 19.37
C ASP A 318 -30.36 2.29 20.24
N GLY A 319 -30.17 2.22 21.57
CA GLY A 319 -30.69 3.20 22.53
C GLY A 319 -29.96 4.56 22.54
N VAL A 320 -28.88 4.70 21.78
CA VAL A 320 -28.10 5.95 21.61
C VAL A 320 -28.33 6.53 20.21
N TYR A 321 -28.32 5.68 19.18
CA TYR A 321 -28.45 6.08 17.77
C TYR A 321 -29.83 5.72 17.21
N TYR A 322 -30.86 6.48 17.61
CA TYR A 322 -32.24 6.32 17.13
C TYR A 322 -32.84 7.63 16.60
N SER A 323 -33.49 7.61 15.43
CA SER A 323 -33.87 8.80 14.65
C SER A 323 -34.39 10.01 15.47
N THR A 324 -35.51 9.89 16.18
CA THR A 324 -36.13 11.02 16.92
C THR A 324 -35.90 10.99 18.43
N SER A 325 -35.28 9.92 18.96
CA SER A 325 -35.02 9.77 20.40
C SER A 325 -33.53 9.72 20.75
N SER A 326 -32.65 9.96 19.77
CA SER A 326 -31.21 10.17 20.01
C SER A 326 -31.04 11.36 20.94
N VAL A 327 -30.36 11.13 22.07
CA VAL A 327 -30.11 12.17 23.07
C VAL A 327 -28.68 12.66 22.89
N ALA A 328 -28.50 13.96 22.64
CA ALA A 328 -27.20 14.58 22.40
C ALA A 328 -26.18 14.26 23.51
N GLU A 329 -26.59 14.28 24.78
CA GLU A 329 -25.75 13.91 25.94
C GLU A 329 -25.21 12.48 25.85
N LYS A 330 -26.03 11.51 25.42
CA LYS A 330 -25.57 10.12 25.27
C LYS A 330 -24.57 9.97 24.11
N ILE A 331 -24.76 10.73 23.03
CA ILE A 331 -23.85 10.73 21.89
C ILE A 331 -22.52 11.38 22.29
N GLU A 332 -22.56 12.47 23.06
CA GLU A 332 -21.37 13.13 23.61
C GLU A 332 -20.55 12.16 24.49
N GLU A 333 -21.23 11.44 25.40
CA GLU A 333 -20.58 10.41 26.23
C GLU A 333 -19.98 9.28 25.38
N ASP A 334 -20.70 8.84 24.36
CA ASP A 334 -20.28 7.75 23.47
C ASP A 334 -19.04 8.15 22.65
N PHE A 335 -19.05 9.33 22.03
CA PHE A 335 -17.90 9.85 21.29
C PHE A 335 -16.70 10.10 22.19
N THR A 336 -16.92 10.63 23.40
CA THR A 336 -15.84 10.77 24.38
C THR A 336 -15.21 9.42 24.74
N LYS A 337 -16.03 8.37 24.94
CA LYS A 337 -15.51 7.01 25.19
C LYS A 337 -14.77 6.47 23.98
N TRP A 338 -15.29 6.67 22.77
CA TRP A 338 -14.62 6.23 21.55
C TRP A 338 -13.26 6.91 21.41
N THR A 339 -13.19 8.24 21.52
CA THR A 339 -11.94 8.99 21.38
C THR A 339 -10.91 8.58 22.43
N THR A 340 -11.33 8.38 23.68
CA THR A 340 -10.41 8.02 24.77
C THR A 340 -9.93 6.55 24.70
N LYS A 341 -10.75 5.63 24.19
CA LYS A 341 -10.44 4.19 24.17
C LYS A 341 -9.95 3.68 22.82
N ILE A 342 -10.70 3.98 21.77
CA ILE A 342 -10.42 3.49 20.41
C ILE A 342 -9.55 4.51 19.69
N GLY A 343 -9.87 5.80 19.77
CA GLY A 343 -9.08 6.88 19.18
C GLY A 343 -7.64 6.97 19.73
N SER A 344 -7.40 6.52 20.96
CA SER A 344 -6.04 6.49 21.54
C SER A 344 -5.10 5.49 20.87
N ILE A 345 -5.63 4.47 20.18
CA ILE A 345 -4.85 3.53 19.35
C ILE A 345 -5.02 3.83 17.85
N ALA A 346 -6.24 4.13 17.40
CA ALA A 346 -6.59 4.37 16.00
C ALA A 346 -6.13 5.74 15.49
N GLY A 347 -5.88 6.70 16.38
CA GLY A 347 -5.63 8.09 16.03
C GLY A 347 -6.92 8.89 15.79
N GLU A 348 -6.76 10.19 15.55
CA GLU A 348 -7.86 11.09 15.24
C GLU A 348 -8.48 10.76 13.87
N THR A 349 -9.78 11.00 13.73
CA THR A 349 -10.49 10.84 12.46
C THR A 349 -11.61 11.87 12.35
N GLU A 350 -11.84 12.35 11.13
CA GLU A 350 -12.97 13.22 10.78
C GLU A 350 -14.13 12.44 10.15
N LEU A 351 -14.00 11.11 10.05
CA LEU A 351 -14.96 10.20 9.45
C LEU A 351 -15.84 9.58 10.54
N PHE A 352 -17.15 9.79 10.44
CA PHE A 352 -18.14 9.16 11.31
C PHE A 352 -19.09 8.29 10.50
N VAL A 353 -19.09 7.00 10.83
CA VAL A 353 -20.03 6.03 10.28
C VAL A 353 -21.16 5.84 11.27
N ALA A 354 -22.39 6.22 10.90
CA ALA A 354 -23.51 6.15 11.82
C ALA A 354 -23.95 4.71 12.05
N PRO A 355 -24.01 4.24 13.31
CA PRO A 355 -24.67 2.98 13.65
C PRO A 355 -26.09 2.93 13.05
N PHE A 356 -26.42 1.80 12.45
CA PHE A 356 -27.71 1.53 11.78
C PHE A 356 -28.03 2.49 10.61
N GLY A 357 -27.08 3.33 10.17
CA GLY A 357 -27.25 4.25 9.07
C GLY A 357 -28.13 5.47 9.35
N TYR A 358 -28.49 5.73 10.62
CA TYR A 358 -29.41 6.81 10.95
C TYR A 358 -28.80 8.20 10.76
N LYS A 359 -29.60 9.13 10.24
CA LYS A 359 -29.22 10.53 10.07
C LYS A 359 -29.57 11.34 11.33
N LEU A 360 -28.57 11.67 12.15
CA LEU A 360 -28.75 12.56 13.30
C LEU A 360 -29.15 13.98 12.87
N THR A 361 -29.93 14.67 13.71
CA THR A 361 -30.41 16.04 13.48
C THR A 361 -30.35 16.87 14.76
N GLY A 362 -30.60 18.18 14.67
CA GLY A 362 -30.64 19.09 15.84
C GLY A 362 -29.35 19.07 16.66
N ASP A 363 -29.51 19.10 17.98
CA ASP A 363 -28.39 19.13 18.94
C ASP A 363 -27.49 17.89 18.81
N SER A 364 -28.05 16.72 18.50
CA SER A 364 -27.28 15.50 18.27
C SER A 364 -26.36 15.59 17.05
N LEU A 365 -26.79 16.28 15.98
CA LEU A 365 -25.92 16.56 14.83
C LEU A 365 -24.87 17.63 15.18
N GLN A 366 -25.18 18.54 16.10
CA GLN A 366 -24.22 19.54 16.57
C GLN A 366 -23.06 18.86 17.32
N VAL A 367 -23.35 17.89 18.20
CA VAL A 367 -22.33 17.06 18.87
C VAL A 367 -21.37 16.42 17.87
N VAL A 368 -21.89 15.86 16.77
CA VAL A 368 -21.05 15.26 15.71
C VAL A 368 -20.07 16.28 15.12
N LYS A 369 -20.52 17.51 14.87
CA LYS A 369 -19.65 18.58 14.34
C LYS A 369 -18.64 19.06 15.40
N ASP A 370 -19.06 19.16 16.65
CA ASP A 370 -18.23 19.66 17.75
C ASP A 370 -17.08 18.71 18.08
N HIS A 371 -17.26 17.40 17.85
CA HIS A 371 -16.18 16.39 17.91
C HIS A 371 -15.28 16.38 16.67
N GLY A 372 -15.48 17.29 15.71
CA GLY A 372 -14.62 17.46 14.55
C GLY A 372 -14.93 16.51 13.38
N TYR A 373 -16.00 15.72 13.43
CA TYR A 373 -16.41 14.91 12.29
C TYR A 373 -16.96 15.79 11.17
N ARG A 374 -16.59 15.46 9.93
CA ARG A 374 -16.92 16.22 8.73
C ARG A 374 -17.56 15.36 7.65
N ALA A 375 -17.24 14.07 7.61
CA ALA A 375 -17.85 13.09 6.72
C ALA A 375 -18.77 12.20 7.55
N TYR A 376 -20.07 12.24 7.24
CA TYR A 376 -21.09 11.46 7.92
C TYR A 376 -21.60 10.37 6.99
N PHE A 377 -21.28 9.12 7.25
CA PHE A 377 -21.73 8.00 6.42
C PHE A 377 -23.07 7.45 6.93
N ILE A 378 -24.03 7.30 6.02
CA ILE A 378 -25.37 6.73 6.26
C ILE A 378 -25.59 5.48 5.39
N VAL A 379 -26.67 4.76 5.65
CA VAL A 379 -27.12 3.66 4.78
C VAL A 379 -28.21 4.17 3.86
N ASP A 380 -27.90 4.25 2.56
CA ASP A 380 -28.85 4.60 1.50
C ASP A 380 -28.30 4.04 0.19
N ARG A 381 -28.89 2.94 -0.27
CA ARG A 381 -28.40 2.16 -1.43
C ARG A 381 -28.40 2.94 -2.74
N ARG A 382 -29.16 4.04 -2.83
CA ARG A 382 -29.34 4.82 -4.07
C ARG A 382 -29.03 6.30 -3.88
N GLY A 383 -28.70 6.72 -2.65
CA GLY A 383 -28.42 8.09 -2.31
C GLY A 383 -27.17 8.63 -2.99
N ASP A 384 -27.16 9.93 -3.20
CA ASP A 384 -25.97 10.69 -3.57
C ASP A 384 -25.39 11.39 -2.33
N VAL A 385 -24.20 11.98 -2.48
CA VAL A 385 -23.62 12.83 -1.43
C VAL A 385 -24.49 14.08 -1.26
N THR A 386 -24.91 14.35 -0.02
CA THR A 386 -25.77 15.51 0.29
C THR A 386 -25.13 16.41 1.34
N VAL A 387 -25.34 17.72 1.24
CA VAL A 387 -24.90 18.69 2.25
C VAL A 387 -26.12 19.30 2.93
N MET A 388 -26.20 19.17 4.24
CA MET A 388 -27.33 19.68 5.04
C MET A 388 -26.85 20.11 6.42
N ASN A 389 -27.32 21.27 6.90
CA ASN A 389 -27.00 21.80 8.24
C ASN A 389 -25.48 21.88 8.55
N GLY A 390 -24.67 22.15 7.51
CA GLY A 390 -23.21 22.24 7.62
C GLY A 390 -22.49 20.89 7.77
N MET A 391 -23.16 19.77 7.46
CA MET A 391 -22.58 18.42 7.45
C MET A 391 -22.68 17.84 6.04
N THR A 392 -21.66 17.09 5.62
CA THR A 392 -21.71 16.30 4.38
C THR A 392 -22.06 14.85 4.70
N PHE A 393 -23.15 14.36 4.11
CA PHE A 393 -23.63 13.00 4.26
C PHE A 393 -23.28 12.16 3.04
N PHE A 394 -22.64 11.03 3.27
CA PHE A 394 -22.24 10.05 2.26
C PHE A 394 -23.13 8.82 2.36
N ALA A 395 -23.87 8.55 1.29
CA ALA A 395 -24.70 7.37 1.17
C ALA A 395 -23.84 6.13 0.88
N ARG A 396 -24.13 5.03 1.56
CA ARG A 396 -23.46 3.74 1.36
C ARG A 396 -24.45 2.64 1.01
N VAL A 397 -23.98 1.72 0.18
CA VAL A 397 -24.69 0.51 -0.23
C VAL A 397 -24.23 -0.65 0.66
N ASP A 398 -25.14 -1.17 1.47
CA ASP A 398 -24.91 -2.39 2.26
C ASP A 398 -24.89 -3.62 1.36
N ILE A 399 -23.87 -4.45 1.55
CA ILE A 399 -23.77 -5.77 0.92
C ILE A 399 -23.93 -6.83 2.02
N ASP A 400 -25.18 -7.28 2.17
CA ASP A 400 -25.59 -8.26 3.17
C ASP A 400 -26.69 -9.18 2.61
N GLY A 401 -27.16 -10.13 3.42
CA GLY A 401 -28.25 -11.01 2.99
C GLY A 401 -29.57 -10.31 2.70
N VAL A 402 -29.87 -9.22 3.43
CA VAL A 402 -31.07 -8.42 3.19
C VAL A 402 -30.98 -7.74 1.84
N SER A 403 -29.86 -7.10 1.47
CA SER A 403 -29.71 -6.44 0.17
C SER A 403 -29.60 -7.44 -0.97
N MET A 404 -28.88 -8.55 -0.79
CA MET A 404 -28.82 -9.65 -1.76
C MET A 404 -30.18 -10.33 -1.97
N THR A 405 -31.12 -10.21 -1.04
CA THR A 405 -32.49 -10.72 -1.23
C THR A 405 -33.44 -9.65 -1.78
N LYS A 406 -33.51 -8.49 -1.14
CA LYS A 406 -34.53 -7.46 -1.41
C LYS A 406 -34.15 -6.50 -2.53
N ASP A 407 -32.86 -6.29 -2.75
CA ASP A 407 -32.30 -5.40 -3.76
C ASP A 407 -31.45 -6.17 -4.80
N ALA A 408 -31.68 -7.47 -4.94
CA ALA A 408 -30.89 -8.37 -5.79
C ALA A 408 -30.74 -7.87 -7.23
N ALA A 409 -31.82 -7.36 -7.81
CA ALA A 409 -31.83 -6.82 -9.18
C ALA A 409 -30.92 -5.60 -9.31
N TYR A 410 -30.95 -4.70 -8.33
CA TYR A 410 -30.09 -3.51 -8.30
C TYR A 410 -28.62 -3.91 -8.16
N LEU A 411 -28.31 -4.83 -7.24
CA LEU A 411 -26.94 -5.32 -7.07
C LEU A 411 -26.41 -6.03 -8.33
N SER A 412 -27.25 -6.84 -8.98
CA SER A 412 -26.91 -7.57 -10.22
C SER A 412 -26.64 -6.66 -11.42
N GLU A 413 -27.44 -5.60 -11.53
CA GLU A 413 -27.28 -4.60 -12.59
C GLU A 413 -26.01 -3.77 -12.39
N HIS A 414 -25.74 -3.36 -11.14
CA HIS A 414 -24.67 -2.39 -10.90
C HIS A 414 -23.35 -3.03 -10.49
N PHE A 415 -23.30 -4.02 -9.60
CA PHE A 415 -22.05 -4.46 -8.96
C PHE A 415 -21.65 -5.89 -9.34
N PHE A 416 -22.49 -6.89 -9.04
CA PHE A 416 -22.20 -8.31 -9.22
C PHE A 416 -23.50 -9.11 -9.33
N ASP A 417 -23.53 -10.18 -10.12
CA ASP A 417 -24.70 -11.06 -10.28
C ASP A 417 -24.92 -11.86 -8.99
N VAL A 418 -25.96 -11.49 -8.25
CA VAL A 418 -26.30 -12.11 -6.97
C VAL A 418 -26.47 -13.63 -7.12
N GLN A 419 -27.05 -14.11 -8.22
CA GLN A 419 -27.29 -15.55 -8.41
C GLN A 419 -26.00 -16.33 -8.63
N ARG A 420 -24.93 -15.68 -9.10
CA ARG A 420 -23.63 -16.32 -9.29
C ARG A 420 -22.87 -16.42 -8.00
N VAL A 421 -22.96 -15.40 -7.15
CA VAL A 421 -22.12 -15.29 -5.94
C VAL A 421 -22.71 -15.96 -4.70
N LEU A 422 -24.04 -16.12 -4.65
CA LEU A 422 -24.76 -16.68 -3.49
C LEU A 422 -24.16 -18.02 -3.03
N ASP A 423 -23.95 -18.14 -1.72
CA ASP A 423 -23.48 -19.37 -1.10
C ASP A 423 -24.61 -20.41 -1.08
N PRO A 424 -24.42 -21.60 -1.69
CA PRO A 424 -25.44 -22.65 -1.67
C PRO A 424 -25.73 -23.20 -0.26
N ALA A 425 -24.90 -22.88 0.74
CA ALA A 425 -25.13 -23.23 2.14
C ALA A 425 -26.09 -22.29 2.88
N ARG A 426 -26.57 -21.21 2.25
CA ARG A 426 -27.58 -20.33 2.86
C ARG A 426 -28.95 -21.02 2.94
N PRO A 427 -29.73 -20.75 4.02
CA PRO A 427 -31.03 -21.38 4.26
C PRO A 427 -32.18 -20.86 3.39
#